data_AF-A0A4V2AXN2-F1
#
_entry.id   AF-A0A4V2AXN2-F1
#
_cell.length_a   1.000
_cell.length_b   1.000
_cell.length_c   1.000
_cell.angle_alpha   90.00
_cell.angle_beta   90.00
_cell.angle_gamma   90.00
#
_symmetry.space_group_name_H-M   'P 1'
#
loop_
_entity.id
_entity.type
_entity.pdbx_description
1 polymer ?
#
loop_
_entity_poly.entity_id
_entity_poly.type
_entity_poly.pdbx_seq_one_letter_code
_entity_poly.pdbx_strand_id
1 'polypeptide(L)'
;MSPEKNYGLLAAIDWNTNNWSGLSSPEDLEKSDFKAVEEGEIISSSLNFGHLQYASETDEYYYGLLPQLLTKTLDRDKSLHLKIVFLKSKDFNTGKLYIVGFYSFPVFVRGKRPSPLPDSDVDFTYNIKAKPADIHLVENFVDISDAALQKKIIPGGKKIGPQAFNYLPKQQVFNVLDAMTKLNPDDKRLHAIKLRLLRAIV
;
A
#
# COMPACT_ATOMS: atom_id res chain seq x y z
N MET A 1 19.80 -20.82 12.76
CA MET A 1 19.22 -20.45 11.45
C MET A 1 19.19 -18.93 11.38
N SER A 2 19.73 -18.30 10.35
CA SER A 2 19.52 -16.87 10.15
C SER A 2 18.02 -16.61 9.94
N PRO A 3 17.45 -15.56 10.55
CA PRO A 3 16.06 -15.22 10.29
C PRO A 3 15.86 -14.94 8.79
N GLU A 4 14.77 -15.49 8.23
CA GLU A 4 14.42 -15.29 6.83
C GLU A 4 14.24 -13.79 6.54
N LYS A 5 14.96 -13.30 5.52
CA LYS A 5 14.94 -11.88 5.13
C LYS A 5 13.59 -11.54 4.50
N ASN A 6 13.01 -10.41 4.91
CA ASN A 6 11.79 -9.88 4.31
C ASN A 6 12.11 -8.74 3.34
N TYR A 7 11.45 -8.77 2.18
CA TYR A 7 11.63 -7.78 1.11
C TYR A 7 10.33 -7.04 0.81
N GLY A 8 9.20 -7.53 1.29
CA GLY A 8 7.90 -6.90 1.10
C GLY A 8 7.14 -6.69 2.41
N LEU A 9 6.22 -5.75 2.36
CA LEU A 9 5.19 -5.55 3.36
C LEU A 9 3.84 -5.63 2.65
N LEU A 10 2.91 -6.45 3.14
CA LEU A 10 1.51 -6.36 2.75
C LEU A 10 0.79 -5.52 3.79
N ALA A 11 0.44 -4.30 3.45
CA ALA A 11 -0.08 -3.27 4.33
C ALA A 11 -1.54 -2.97 4.00
N ALA A 12 -2.38 -2.80 5.02
CA ALA A 12 -3.77 -2.48 4.82
C ALA A 12 -4.00 -0.97 4.67
N ILE A 13 -5.03 -0.60 3.93
CA ILE A 13 -5.60 0.75 3.84
C ILE A 13 -7.14 0.63 3.81
N ASP A 14 -7.85 1.71 4.08
CA ASP A 14 -9.31 1.80 3.94
C ASP A 14 -9.72 1.66 2.46
N TRP A 15 -11.00 1.40 2.20
CA TRP A 15 -11.52 1.42 0.84
C TRP A 15 -11.91 2.86 0.47
N ASN A 16 -11.60 3.24 -0.76
CA ASN A 16 -11.91 4.56 -1.27
C ASN A 16 -12.34 4.44 -2.74
N THR A 17 -13.60 4.78 -2.99
CA THR A 17 -14.20 4.71 -4.34
C THR A 17 -13.58 5.69 -5.35
N ASN A 18 -12.84 6.70 -4.89
CA ASN A 18 -12.08 7.64 -5.71
C ASN A 18 -10.63 7.18 -5.96
N ASN A 19 -10.40 5.87 -6.01
CA ASN A 19 -9.11 5.24 -6.33
C ASN A 19 -7.95 5.68 -5.43
N TRP A 20 -8.25 6.04 -4.17
CA TRP A 20 -7.30 6.65 -3.23
C TRP A 20 -6.51 7.82 -3.84
N SER A 21 -7.15 8.55 -4.75
CA SER A 21 -6.60 9.73 -5.40
C SER A 21 -7.38 11.00 -5.08
N GLY A 22 -8.39 10.90 -4.21
CA GLY A 22 -9.23 11.99 -3.74
C GLY A 22 -9.94 11.62 -2.45
N LEU A 23 -10.71 12.57 -1.89
CA LEU A 23 -11.43 12.39 -0.64
C LEU A 23 -12.32 11.15 -0.64
N SER A 24 -12.35 10.41 0.48
CA SER A 24 -13.32 9.34 0.69
C SER A 24 -14.74 9.90 0.68
N SER A 25 -15.66 9.19 0.04
CA SER A 25 -17.09 9.55 0.08
C SER A 25 -17.66 9.35 1.49
N PRO A 26 -18.80 9.97 1.84
CA PRO A 26 -19.46 9.71 3.12
C PRO A 26 -19.74 8.22 3.37
N GLU A 27 -20.06 7.47 2.32
CA GLU A 27 -20.29 6.02 2.41
C GLU A 27 -18.99 5.25 2.68
N ASP A 28 -17.89 5.60 2.01
CA ASP A 28 -16.56 5.01 2.28
C ASP A 28 -16.18 5.19 3.76
N LEU A 29 -16.48 6.36 4.32
CA LEU A 29 -16.20 6.69 5.72
C LEU A 29 -17.06 5.88 6.69
N GLU A 30 -18.38 5.82 6.46
CA GLU A 30 -19.32 5.06 7.30
C GLU A 30 -18.97 3.56 7.34
N LYS A 31 -18.49 3.01 6.22
CA LYS A 31 -18.16 1.59 6.08
C LYS A 31 -16.69 1.26 6.37
N SER A 32 -15.87 2.25 6.74
CA SER A 32 -14.45 2.05 6.96
C SER A 32 -14.20 1.15 8.17
N ASP A 33 -13.43 0.08 7.96
CA ASP A 33 -12.94 -0.76 9.05
C ASP A 33 -11.88 -0.01 9.91
N PHE A 34 -11.38 1.17 9.51
CA PHE A 34 -10.32 1.90 10.23
C PHE A 34 -10.88 3.05 11.08
N LYS A 35 -11.15 2.80 12.36
CA LYS A 35 -11.61 3.84 13.30
C LYS A 35 -10.68 5.05 13.46
N ALA A 36 -9.38 4.92 13.16
CA ALA A 36 -8.44 6.06 13.18
C ALA A 36 -8.79 7.16 12.15
N VAL A 37 -9.65 6.85 11.18
CA VAL A 37 -10.26 7.81 10.26
C VAL A 37 -11.26 8.74 10.98
N GLU A 38 -11.76 8.37 12.17
CA GLU A 38 -12.74 9.17 12.95
C GLU A 38 -12.11 10.42 13.64
N GLU A 39 -10.79 10.54 13.73
CA GLU A 39 -10.10 11.65 14.45
C GLU A 39 -9.43 12.70 13.52
N GLY A 40 -9.78 12.72 12.22
CA GLY A 40 -9.35 13.78 11.29
C GLY A 40 -8.28 13.39 10.27
N GLU A 41 -7.87 12.11 10.20
CA GLU A 41 -6.87 11.61 9.23
C GLU A 41 -7.49 11.04 7.93
N ILE A 42 -8.78 11.30 7.69
CA ILE A 42 -9.56 10.93 6.49
C ILE A 42 -8.82 11.21 5.19
N ILE A 43 -8.18 12.39 5.12
CA ILE A 43 -7.48 12.88 3.93
C ILE A 43 -6.19 12.08 3.67
N SER A 44 -5.64 11.45 4.70
CA SER A 44 -4.28 10.94 4.64
C SER A 44 -4.19 9.56 3.97
N SER A 45 -5.11 8.65 4.27
CA SER A 45 -5.13 7.32 3.64
C SER A 45 -5.83 7.31 2.27
N SER A 46 -6.78 8.22 2.07
CA SER A 46 -7.52 8.46 0.83
C SER A 46 -6.68 9.06 -0.31
N LEU A 47 -5.45 9.48 -0.04
CA LEU A 47 -4.56 10.05 -1.04
C LEU A 47 -3.30 9.20 -1.27
N ASN A 48 -3.29 7.91 -0.91
CA ASN A 48 -2.13 7.03 -1.18
C ASN A 48 -1.76 6.94 -2.68
N PHE A 49 -2.65 7.29 -3.60
CA PHE A 49 -2.39 7.42 -5.03
C PHE A 49 -2.72 8.82 -5.58
N GLY A 50 -2.80 9.84 -4.73
CA GLY A 50 -3.11 11.21 -5.16
C GLY A 50 -2.05 11.82 -6.08
N HIS A 51 -0.84 11.24 -6.19
CA HIS A 51 0.17 11.64 -7.18
C HIS A 51 -0.30 11.54 -8.64
N LEU A 52 -1.40 10.83 -8.88
CA LEU A 52 -2.06 10.73 -10.19
C LEU A 52 -2.83 12.01 -10.56
N GLN A 53 -3.23 12.80 -9.55
CA GLN A 53 -4.01 14.03 -9.73
C GLN A 53 -3.22 15.28 -9.32
N TYR A 54 -2.45 15.18 -8.24
CA TYR A 54 -1.70 16.27 -7.65
C TYR A 54 -0.21 16.07 -7.94
N ALA A 55 0.46 17.15 -8.37
CA ALA A 55 1.89 17.10 -8.64
C ALA A 55 2.67 16.66 -7.40
N SER A 56 3.75 15.89 -7.63
CA SER A 56 4.74 15.65 -6.58
C SER A 56 5.43 16.94 -6.18
N GLU A 57 5.75 17.08 -4.90
CA GLU A 57 6.37 18.29 -4.38
C GLU A 57 7.89 18.36 -4.68
N THR A 58 8.51 19.45 -4.23
CA THR A 58 9.87 19.90 -4.55
C THR A 58 11.01 18.91 -4.23
N ASP A 59 10.77 17.89 -3.41
CA ASP A 59 11.76 16.87 -3.04
C ASP A 59 11.73 15.61 -3.93
N GLU A 60 10.95 15.62 -5.03
CA GLU A 60 10.73 14.50 -5.95
C GLU A 60 10.02 13.28 -5.33
N TYR A 61 9.46 13.40 -4.13
CA TYR A 61 8.70 12.32 -3.47
C TYR A 61 7.20 12.61 -3.47
N TYR A 62 6.45 11.53 -3.38
CA TYR A 62 5.06 11.57 -2.96
C TYR A 62 4.88 10.77 -1.67
N TYR A 63 4.02 11.28 -0.80
CA TYR A 63 3.84 10.83 0.57
C TYR A 63 2.51 10.11 0.71
N GLY A 64 2.48 9.04 1.50
CA GLY A 64 1.30 8.24 1.77
C GLY A 64 1.15 7.94 3.26
N LEU A 65 0.01 7.35 3.61
CA LEU A 65 -0.30 6.91 4.96
C LEU A 65 -0.64 5.42 4.99
N LEU A 66 0.07 4.69 5.83
CA LEU A 66 -0.25 3.32 6.25
C LEU A 66 -0.88 3.37 7.65
N PRO A 67 -2.21 3.31 7.82
CA PRO A 67 -2.87 3.58 9.11
C PRO A 67 -2.32 2.78 10.29
N GLN A 68 -2.07 1.49 10.07
CA GLN A 68 -1.50 0.56 11.05
C GLN A 68 -0.11 0.98 11.57
N LEU A 69 0.64 1.79 10.83
CA LEU A 69 1.95 2.27 11.27
C LEU A 69 1.88 3.52 12.16
N LEU A 70 0.69 4.06 12.44
CA LEU A 70 0.50 5.09 13.45
C LEU A 70 0.63 4.51 14.86
N THR A 71 0.01 3.36 15.09
CA THR A 71 -0.04 2.68 16.39
C THR A 71 1.04 1.61 16.55
N LYS A 72 1.59 1.09 15.44
CA LYS A 72 2.58 0.01 15.46
C LYS A 72 3.83 0.35 14.66
N THR A 73 4.96 0.37 15.34
CA THR A 73 6.27 0.55 14.69
C THR A 73 6.67 -0.72 13.94
N LEU A 74 7.35 -0.55 12.80
CA LEU A 74 7.97 -1.68 12.11
C LEU A 74 9.07 -2.30 12.98
N ASP A 75 9.20 -3.61 12.88
CA ASP A 75 10.26 -4.39 13.51
C ASP A 75 11.55 -4.10 12.74
N ARG A 76 12.56 -3.58 13.44
CA ARG A 76 13.82 -3.11 12.83
C ARG A 76 14.49 -4.21 12.00
N ASP A 77 14.58 -5.41 12.53
CA ASP A 77 15.31 -6.51 11.89
C ASP A 77 14.52 -7.07 10.70
N LYS A 78 13.18 -7.12 10.82
CA LYS A 78 12.32 -7.57 9.72
C LYS A 78 12.16 -6.53 8.61
N SER A 79 12.36 -5.24 8.91
CA SER A 79 12.14 -4.16 7.94
C SER A 79 13.39 -3.70 7.20
N LEU A 80 14.58 -4.13 7.64
CA LEU A 80 15.88 -3.67 7.11
C LEU A 80 16.03 -3.79 5.59
N HIS A 81 15.39 -4.78 4.98
CA HIS A 81 15.55 -5.10 3.55
C HIS A 81 14.28 -4.86 2.72
N LEU A 82 13.29 -4.16 3.27
CA LEU A 82 12.05 -3.88 2.53
C LEU A 82 12.35 -3.09 1.25
N LYS A 83 11.82 -3.60 0.13
CA LYS A 83 11.90 -3.01 -1.21
C LYS A 83 10.52 -2.67 -1.77
N ILE A 84 9.45 -3.16 -1.16
CA ILE A 84 8.08 -2.90 -1.62
C ILE A 84 7.08 -2.95 -0.47
N VAL A 85 6.09 -2.06 -0.50
CA VAL A 85 4.86 -2.15 0.30
C VAL A 85 3.69 -2.34 -0.66
N PHE A 86 3.07 -3.52 -0.64
CA PHE A 86 1.79 -3.77 -1.29
C PHE A 86 0.67 -3.21 -0.42
N LEU A 87 -0.29 -2.53 -1.06
CA LEU A 87 -1.46 -1.98 -0.41
C LEU A 87 -2.64 -2.91 -0.66
N LYS A 88 -3.28 -3.35 0.42
CA LYS A 88 -4.53 -4.11 0.36
C LYS A 88 -5.67 -3.32 0.96
N SER A 89 -6.83 -3.45 0.33
CA SER A 89 -8.05 -2.80 0.77
C SER A 89 -9.23 -3.75 0.64
N LYS A 90 -10.16 -3.67 1.58
CA LYS A 90 -11.35 -4.51 1.61
C LYS A 90 -12.51 -3.71 1.06
N ASP A 91 -13.01 -4.11 -0.10
CA ASP A 91 -14.20 -3.52 -0.68
C ASP A 91 -15.41 -3.85 0.18
N PHE A 92 -16.07 -2.83 0.73
CA PHE A 92 -17.24 -3.01 1.58
C PHE A 92 -18.47 -3.47 0.78
N ASN A 93 -18.55 -3.18 -0.53
CA ASN A 93 -19.69 -3.57 -1.37
C ASN A 93 -19.70 -5.09 -1.60
N THR A 94 -18.53 -5.65 -1.89
CA THR A 94 -18.39 -7.08 -2.21
C THR A 94 -17.88 -7.92 -1.04
N GLY A 95 -17.36 -7.28 0.01
CA GLY A 95 -16.67 -7.93 1.13
C GLY A 95 -15.30 -8.51 0.77
N LYS A 96 -14.87 -8.36 -0.49
CA LYS A 96 -13.63 -8.94 -1.00
C LYS A 96 -12.42 -8.13 -0.60
N LEU A 97 -11.31 -8.81 -0.37
CA LEU A 97 -10.03 -8.20 -0.06
C LEU A 97 -9.15 -8.19 -1.31
N TYR A 98 -8.67 -7.02 -1.68
CA TYR A 98 -7.89 -6.80 -2.89
C TYR A 98 -6.49 -6.29 -2.56
N ILE A 99 -5.49 -6.67 -3.37
CA ILE A 99 -4.25 -5.89 -3.52
C ILE A 99 -4.49 -4.90 -4.65
N VAL A 100 -4.41 -3.61 -4.34
CA VAL A 100 -4.83 -2.53 -5.24
C VAL A 100 -3.64 -1.82 -5.88
N GLY A 101 -2.47 -1.87 -5.23
CA GLY A 101 -1.28 -1.18 -5.71
C GLY A 101 -0.11 -1.34 -4.76
N PHE A 102 0.93 -0.53 -4.93
CA PHE A 102 2.11 -0.58 -4.08
C PHE A 102 2.95 0.70 -4.10
N TYR A 103 3.86 0.78 -3.12
CA TYR A 103 5.02 1.65 -3.08
C TYR A 103 6.28 0.80 -3.22
N SER A 104 7.02 0.95 -4.31
CA SER A 104 8.35 0.34 -4.46
C SER A 104 9.44 1.28 -3.96
N PHE A 105 10.56 0.69 -3.51
CA PHE A 105 11.67 1.41 -2.86
C PHE A 105 11.22 2.45 -1.82
N PRO A 106 10.33 2.07 -0.88
CA PRO A 106 9.71 3.00 0.04
C PRO A 106 10.73 3.55 1.05
N VAL A 107 10.51 4.78 1.48
CA VAL A 107 11.15 5.38 2.65
C VAL A 107 10.10 5.54 3.73
N PHE A 108 10.33 4.94 4.89
CA PHE A 108 9.46 5.12 6.06
C PHE A 108 9.90 6.35 6.84
N VAL A 109 9.03 7.35 6.89
CA VAL A 109 9.25 8.62 7.59
C VAL A 109 7.91 9.15 8.06
N ARG A 110 7.81 9.58 9.32
CA ARG A 110 6.58 10.14 9.88
C ARG A 110 6.62 11.66 9.84
N GLY A 111 5.49 12.28 9.56
CA GLY A 111 5.35 13.72 9.62
C GLY A 111 3.94 14.18 9.24
N LYS A 112 3.79 15.50 9.21
CA LYS A 112 2.60 16.21 8.75
C LYS A 112 3.03 17.28 7.74
N ARG A 113 2.14 17.62 6.82
CA ARG A 113 2.33 18.70 5.84
C ARG A 113 0.98 19.24 5.40
N PRO A 114 0.90 20.41 4.75
CA PRO A 114 -0.34 20.87 4.15
C PRO A 114 -0.93 19.82 3.20
N SER A 115 -2.26 19.71 3.19
CA SER A 115 -2.95 18.82 2.27
C SER A 115 -2.74 19.26 0.81
N PRO A 116 -2.55 18.31 -0.13
CA PRO A 116 -2.50 18.65 -1.56
C PRO A 116 -3.89 18.96 -2.13
N LEU A 117 -4.96 18.74 -1.37
CA LEU A 117 -6.32 19.10 -1.79
C LEU A 117 -6.49 20.61 -1.76
N PRO A 118 -7.05 21.22 -2.82
CA PRO A 118 -7.44 22.62 -2.80
C PRO A 118 -8.34 22.92 -1.60
N ASP A 119 -8.13 24.08 -0.98
CA ASP A 119 -8.98 24.63 0.08
C ASP A 119 -9.11 23.76 1.35
N SER A 120 -8.16 22.84 1.57
CA SER A 120 -8.10 22.00 2.76
C SER A 120 -7.15 22.58 3.80
N ASP A 121 -7.68 22.98 4.95
CA ASP A 121 -6.92 23.48 6.10
C ASP A 121 -6.39 22.36 7.02
N VAL A 122 -6.57 21.10 6.62
CA VAL A 122 -6.18 19.93 7.41
C VAL A 122 -4.83 19.43 6.93
N ASP A 123 -3.90 19.23 7.87
CA ASP A 123 -2.63 18.61 7.55
C ASP A 123 -2.80 17.16 7.07
N PHE A 124 -2.07 16.82 6.01
CA PHE A 124 -1.82 15.47 5.55
C PHE A 124 -0.77 14.79 6.44
N THR A 125 -1.20 13.85 7.28
CA THR A 125 -0.31 12.96 8.03
C THR A 125 0.27 11.90 7.09
N TYR A 126 1.56 11.63 7.19
CA TYR A 126 2.21 10.59 6.40
C TYR A 126 3.15 9.73 7.24
N ASN A 127 3.37 8.50 6.78
CA ASN A 127 4.36 7.59 7.37
C ASN A 127 5.18 6.77 6.35
N ILE A 128 4.96 7.01 5.06
CA ILE A 128 5.68 6.41 3.94
C ILE A 128 5.83 7.44 2.82
N LYS A 129 6.92 7.36 2.07
CA LYS A 129 7.08 8.08 0.80
C LYS A 129 7.85 7.26 -0.23
N ALA A 130 7.64 7.55 -1.51
CA ALA A 130 8.41 7.01 -2.62
C ALA A 130 8.43 8.01 -3.78
N LYS A 131 9.34 7.84 -4.73
CA LYS A 131 9.28 8.63 -5.96
C LYS A 131 7.95 8.33 -6.66
N PRO A 132 7.28 9.30 -7.30
CA PRO A 132 6.04 9.05 -8.03
C PRO A 132 6.16 7.84 -8.95
N ALA A 133 7.22 7.76 -9.77
CA ALA A 133 7.50 6.64 -10.67
C ALA A 133 7.53 5.25 -9.99
N ASP A 134 7.74 5.20 -8.67
CA ASP A 134 7.84 4.00 -7.84
C ASP A 134 6.53 3.65 -7.10
N ILE A 135 5.50 4.49 -7.18
CA ILE A 135 4.15 4.24 -6.64
C ILE A 135 3.25 3.78 -7.78
N HIS A 136 2.42 2.78 -7.58
CA HIS A 136 1.56 2.28 -8.65
C HIS A 136 0.22 1.77 -8.14
N LEU A 137 -0.87 2.26 -8.71
CA LEU A 137 -2.21 1.70 -8.62
C LEU A 137 -2.44 0.87 -9.88
N VAL A 138 -2.78 -0.41 -9.75
CA VAL A 138 -3.09 -1.25 -10.92
C VAL A 138 -4.54 -1.08 -11.35
N GLU A 139 -4.83 -1.34 -12.61
CA GLU A 139 -6.20 -1.30 -13.15
C GLU A 139 -7.03 -2.50 -12.67
N ASN A 140 -6.45 -3.71 -12.76
CA ASN A 140 -7.09 -4.95 -12.33
C ASN A 140 -6.49 -5.40 -10.99
N PHE A 141 -7.28 -5.25 -9.92
CA PHE A 141 -6.87 -5.61 -8.57
C PHE A 141 -6.75 -7.13 -8.39
N VAL A 142 -5.83 -7.55 -7.50
CA VAL A 142 -5.67 -8.98 -7.17
C VAL A 142 -6.64 -9.34 -6.04
N ASP A 143 -7.68 -10.14 -6.33
CA ASP A 143 -8.58 -10.69 -5.31
C ASP A 143 -7.84 -11.73 -4.45
N ILE A 144 -7.55 -11.37 -3.20
CA ILE A 144 -6.88 -12.23 -2.22
C ILE A 144 -7.85 -12.83 -1.19
N SER A 145 -9.14 -12.84 -1.49
CA SER A 145 -10.17 -13.48 -0.66
C SER A 145 -10.07 -15.01 -0.73
N ASP A 146 -9.52 -15.56 -1.83
CA ASP A 146 -9.32 -16.99 -2.03
C ASP A 146 -8.18 -17.55 -1.16
N ALA A 147 -8.51 -18.54 -0.32
CA ALA A 147 -7.56 -19.22 0.57
C ALA A 147 -6.37 -19.88 -0.16
N ALA A 148 -6.56 -20.38 -1.39
CA ALA A 148 -5.50 -20.97 -2.20
C ALA A 148 -4.49 -19.91 -2.65
N LEU A 149 -4.95 -18.70 -3.00
CA LEU A 149 -4.06 -17.59 -3.31
C LEU A 149 -3.37 -17.06 -2.05
N GLN A 150 -4.10 -16.93 -0.93
CA GLN A 150 -3.53 -16.51 0.35
C GLN A 150 -2.34 -17.37 0.77
N LYS A 151 -2.40 -18.69 0.58
CA LYS A 151 -1.29 -19.62 0.86
C LYS A 151 -0.04 -19.34 0.03
N LYS A 152 -0.18 -18.76 -1.17
CA LYS A 152 0.95 -18.40 -2.03
C LYS A 152 1.56 -17.06 -1.68
N ILE A 153 0.77 -16.12 -1.16
CA ILE A 153 1.20 -14.74 -0.88
C ILE A 153 1.58 -14.51 0.60
N ILE A 154 1.11 -15.33 1.55
CA ILE A 154 1.44 -15.19 2.97
C ILE A 154 2.32 -16.35 3.45
N PRO A 155 3.45 -16.08 4.12
CA PRO A 155 4.30 -17.13 4.66
C PRO A 155 3.66 -17.83 5.87
N GLY A 156 3.81 -19.15 5.93
CA GLY A 156 3.62 -19.95 7.16
C GLY A 156 2.19 -19.99 7.71
N GLY A 157 1.15 -19.89 6.86
CA GLY A 157 -0.24 -20.02 7.30
C GLY A 157 -0.75 -18.87 8.17
N LYS A 158 -0.02 -17.74 8.22
CA LYS A 158 -0.51 -16.53 8.91
C LYS A 158 -1.79 -16.04 8.24
N LYS A 159 -2.71 -15.49 9.05
CA LYS A 159 -3.94 -14.88 8.54
C LYS A 159 -3.68 -13.47 8.03
N ILE A 160 -4.38 -13.10 6.97
CA ILE A 160 -4.45 -11.72 6.51
C ILE A 160 -5.51 -11.01 7.35
N GLY A 161 -5.08 -10.27 8.37
CA GLY A 161 -6.00 -9.44 9.15
C GLY A 161 -6.41 -8.21 8.34
N PRO A 162 -7.68 -7.76 8.37
CA PRO A 162 -8.16 -6.64 7.56
C PRO A 162 -7.35 -5.36 7.81
N GLN A 163 -7.05 -5.03 9.07
CA GLN A 163 -6.30 -3.84 9.48
C GLN A 163 -4.82 -4.12 9.81
N ALA A 164 -4.32 -5.32 9.50
CA ALA A 164 -2.95 -5.73 9.85
C ALA A 164 -2.00 -5.60 8.66
N PHE A 165 -0.70 -5.67 8.97
CA PHE A 165 0.35 -5.85 7.99
C PHE A 165 1.10 -7.18 8.15
N ASN A 166 1.64 -7.69 7.05
CA ASN A 166 2.45 -8.92 7.03
C ASN A 166 3.79 -8.66 6.34
N TYR A 167 4.89 -9.12 6.94
CA TYR A 167 6.18 -9.16 6.26
C TYR A 167 6.20 -10.31 5.25
N LEU A 168 6.77 -10.04 4.08
CA LEU A 168 6.85 -10.97 2.95
C LEU A 168 8.32 -11.29 2.62
N PRO A 169 8.70 -12.57 2.65
CA PRO A 169 9.95 -13.04 2.07
C PRO A 169 9.98 -12.89 0.55
N LYS A 170 11.16 -13.13 -0.02
CA LYS A 170 11.44 -12.98 -1.46
C LYS A 170 10.40 -13.68 -2.34
N GLN A 171 10.10 -14.95 -2.05
CA GLN A 171 9.19 -15.74 -2.88
C GLN A 171 7.78 -15.15 -2.90
N GLN A 172 7.26 -14.73 -1.75
CA GLN A 172 5.92 -14.15 -1.65
C GLN A 172 5.83 -12.79 -2.34
N VAL A 173 6.88 -11.97 -2.30
CA VAL A 173 6.94 -10.73 -3.08
C VAL A 173 6.77 -11.02 -4.57
N PHE A 174 7.51 -11.98 -5.12
CA PHE A 174 7.38 -12.31 -6.54
C PHE A 174 6.06 -12.99 -6.89
N ASN A 175 5.50 -13.82 -6.01
CA ASN A 175 4.17 -14.40 -6.21
C ASN A 175 3.08 -13.31 -6.33
N VAL A 176 3.15 -12.24 -5.52
CA VAL A 176 2.24 -11.10 -5.64
C VAL A 176 2.47 -10.35 -6.96
N LEU A 177 3.72 -10.03 -7.30
CA LEU A 177 4.04 -9.34 -8.55
C LEU A 177 3.61 -10.14 -9.78
N ASP A 178 3.76 -11.46 -9.77
CA ASP A 178 3.31 -12.35 -10.85
C ASP A 178 1.79 -12.34 -10.98
N ALA A 179 1.06 -12.37 -9.86
CA ALA A 179 -0.41 -12.26 -9.87
C ALA A 179 -0.87 -10.92 -10.43
N MET A 180 -0.25 -9.81 -10.01
CA MET A 180 -0.53 -8.47 -10.55
C MET A 180 -0.23 -8.40 -12.04
N THR A 181 0.92 -8.94 -12.48
CA THR A 181 1.36 -8.92 -13.89
C THR A 181 0.40 -9.72 -14.77
N LYS A 182 -0.08 -10.87 -14.28
CA LYS A 182 -1.01 -11.73 -15.01
C LYS A 182 -2.34 -11.03 -15.27
N LEU A 183 -2.82 -10.25 -14.30
CA LEU A 183 -4.06 -9.49 -14.43
C LEU A 183 -3.89 -8.17 -15.21
N ASN A 184 -2.67 -7.65 -15.29
CA ASN A 184 -2.34 -6.39 -15.95
C ASN A 184 -1.19 -6.60 -16.96
N PRO A 185 -1.38 -7.40 -18.03
CA PRO A 185 -0.29 -7.84 -18.91
C PRO A 185 0.35 -6.70 -19.71
N ASP A 186 -0.40 -5.64 -20.01
CA ASP A 186 0.07 -4.49 -20.81
C ASP A 186 0.62 -3.33 -19.96
N ASP A 187 0.67 -3.50 -18.64
CA ASP A 187 1.11 -2.49 -17.69
C ASP A 187 2.64 -2.33 -17.68
N LYS A 188 3.13 -1.46 -18.56
CA LYS A 188 4.56 -1.17 -18.72
C LYS A 188 5.23 -0.70 -17.43
N ARG A 189 4.51 0.01 -16.56
CA ARG A 189 5.05 0.53 -15.30
C ARG A 189 5.26 -0.61 -14.31
N LEU A 190 4.28 -1.49 -14.16
CA LEU A 190 4.39 -2.69 -13.35
C LEU A 190 5.58 -3.55 -13.80
N HIS A 191 5.74 -3.79 -15.11
CA HIS A 191 6.87 -4.55 -15.65
C HIS A 191 8.22 -3.90 -15.35
N ALA A 192 8.34 -2.59 -15.54
CA ALA A 192 9.58 -1.85 -15.28
C ALA A 192 9.97 -1.90 -13.80
N ILE A 193 9.01 -1.73 -12.89
CA ILE A 193 9.24 -1.80 -11.44
C ILE A 193 9.61 -3.22 -11.02
N LYS A 194 8.90 -4.24 -11.53
CA LYS A 194 9.21 -5.66 -11.27
C LYS A 194 10.65 -6.01 -11.67
N LEU A 195 11.12 -5.54 -12.83
CA LEU A 195 12.50 -5.73 -13.27
C LEU A 195 13.51 -5.07 -12.33
N ARG A 196 13.23 -3.85 -11.86
CA ARG A 196 14.08 -3.15 -10.89
C ARG A 196 14.12 -3.87 -9.55
N LEU A 197 12.98 -4.38 -9.06
CA LEU A 197 12.91 -5.18 -7.84
C LEU A 197 13.68 -6.49 -7.95
N LEU A 198 13.62 -7.16 -9.11
CA LEU A 198 14.43 -8.35 -9.39
C LEU A 198 15.92 -8.05 -9.18
N ARG A 199 16.42 -6.94 -9.74
CA ARG A 199 17.82 -6.53 -9.59
C ARG A 199 18.20 -6.16 -8.15
N ALA A 200 17.26 -5.66 -7.36
CA ALA A 200 17.51 -5.18 -6.00
C ALA A 200 17.35 -6.24 -4.90
N ILE A 201 16.73 -7.38 -5.20
CA ILE A 201 16.44 -8.50 -4.27
C ILE A 201 17.31 -9.74 -4.57
N VAL A 202 18.06 -9.74 -5.68
CA VAL A 202 19.05 -10.77 -6.02
C VAL A 202 20.28 -10.66 -5.13
#